data_AF-A0A367R8V8-F1
#
_entry.id   AF-A0A367R8V8-F1
#
_cell.length_a   1.000
_cell.length_b   1.000
_cell.length_c   1.000
_cell.angle_alpha   90.00
_cell.angle_beta   90.00
_cell.angle_gamma   90.00
#
_symmetry.space_group_name_H-M   'P 1'
#
loop_
_entity.id
_entity.type
_entity.pdbx_description
1 polymer ?
#
loop_
_entity_poly.entity_id
_entity_poly.type
_entity_poly.pdbx_seq_one_letter_code
_entity_poly.pdbx_strand_id
1 'polypeptide(L)'
;MPTNERQLRFLAKAIRELTEEEQSLRLHLERRVQRAFLEAGQALMELRDRRLYRSTHQTFEEYCRDRFNYSRDAAYLKISATVVYENLQKFLPTNGRQIPMPTNERQLRFLAKAELEPVVQADVWQQAVEQAGNKIPSGRIVKDVVDRIRESTKVPNPYHIGEICILLPKDNPDLRGKAGYWGVVSHVGEYSCTVQTWDGDYTVKIEHLKSLELLDEDCQFMQQLCVRLQQLHQVARRDEAVDWLLQGLGKQAKPYLSSLQAKLLATVEREYNLVWKQQK
;
A
#
# COMPACT_ATOMS: atom_id res chain seq x y z
N MET A 1 -21.41 69.64 -14.86
CA MET A 1 -20.83 68.29 -14.69
C MET A 1 -20.71 67.96 -13.19
N PRO A 2 -21.72 67.35 -12.54
CA PRO A 2 -21.61 66.92 -11.15
C PRO A 2 -21.67 65.39 -11.07
N THR A 3 -20.62 64.69 -11.49
CA THR A 3 -20.61 63.21 -11.49
C THR A 3 -19.51 62.62 -10.60
N ASN A 4 -18.48 63.40 -10.23
CA ASN A 4 -17.31 62.84 -9.55
C ASN A 4 -17.43 62.70 -8.02
N GLU A 5 -18.23 63.51 -7.33
CA GLU A 5 -18.27 63.43 -5.85
C GLU A 5 -19.15 62.28 -5.32
N ARG A 6 -20.21 61.90 -6.05
CA ARG A 6 -21.04 60.73 -5.67
C ARG A 6 -20.36 59.39 -5.99
N GLN A 7 -19.52 59.33 -7.02
CA GLN A 7 -18.75 58.13 -7.36
C GLN A 7 -17.57 57.90 -6.40
N LEU A 8 -16.91 58.95 -5.92
CA LEU A 8 -15.86 58.85 -4.90
C LEU A 8 -16.40 58.49 -3.50
N ARG A 9 -17.63 58.91 -3.15
CA ARG A 9 -18.27 58.51 -1.88
C ARG A 9 -18.69 57.04 -1.83
N PHE A 10 -18.79 56.35 -2.97
CA PHE A 10 -19.19 54.94 -3.02
C PHE A 10 -17.99 53.97 -3.05
N LEU A 11 -16.80 54.44 -3.44
CA LEU A 11 -15.58 53.61 -3.55
C LEU A 11 -14.66 53.64 -2.33
N ALA A 12 -14.94 54.50 -1.36
CA ALA A 12 -14.19 54.61 -0.11
C ALA A 12 -15.11 54.36 1.10
N LYS A 13 -15.75 53.18 1.17
CA LYS A 13 -16.07 52.61 2.48
C LYS A 13 -14.73 52.31 3.14
N ALA A 14 -14.18 53.33 3.81
CA ALA A 14 -12.84 53.34 4.37
C ALA A 14 -12.56 52.00 5.06
N ILE A 15 -11.47 51.34 4.65
CA ILE A 15 -10.89 50.26 5.43
C ILE A 15 -10.44 50.92 6.74
N ARG A 16 -11.35 50.97 7.72
CA ARG A 16 -11.04 51.47 9.06
C ARG A 16 -10.03 50.51 9.66
N GLU A 17 -8.94 51.04 10.18
CA GLU A 17 -7.97 50.25 10.93
C GLU A 17 -8.67 49.68 12.17
N LEU A 18 -8.49 48.37 12.38
CA LEU A 18 -9.04 47.67 13.53
C LEU A 18 -8.29 48.09 14.79
N THR A 19 -9.01 48.34 15.89
CA THR A 19 -8.38 48.52 17.21
C THR A 19 -7.64 47.25 17.65
N GLU A 20 -6.71 47.35 18.59
CA GLU A 20 -5.99 46.17 19.12
C GLU A 20 -6.95 45.12 19.68
N GLU A 21 -8.05 45.55 20.31
CA GLU A 21 -9.12 44.67 20.79
C GLU A 21 -9.84 43.96 19.64
N GLU A 22 -10.19 44.69 18.57
CA GLU A 22 -10.83 44.12 17.39
C GLU A 22 -9.91 43.16 16.62
N GLN A 23 -8.61 43.45 16.56
CA GLN A 23 -7.59 42.55 15.98
C GLN A 23 -7.46 41.27 16.80
N SER A 24 -7.42 41.39 18.12
CA SER A 24 -7.37 40.24 19.04
C SER A 24 -8.62 39.38 18.93
N LEU A 25 -9.80 40.01 18.89
CA LEU A 25 -11.08 39.33 18.72
C LEU A 25 -11.16 38.62 17.36
N ARG A 26 -10.73 39.29 16.29
CA ARG A 26 -10.66 38.69 14.94
C ARG A 26 -9.80 37.43 14.95
N LEU A 27 -8.58 37.50 15.51
CA LEU A 27 -7.69 36.34 15.59
C LEU A 27 -8.31 35.18 16.39
N HIS A 28 -8.98 35.49 17.51
CA HIS A 28 -9.69 34.49 18.30
C HIS A 28 -10.81 33.80 17.49
N LEU A 29 -11.63 34.58 16.79
CA LEU A 29 -12.71 34.06 15.96
C LEU A 29 -12.19 33.24 14.77
N GLU A 30 -11.14 33.70 14.09
CA GLU A 30 -10.48 32.97 13.00
C GLU A 30 -9.97 31.60 13.47
N ARG A 31 -9.31 31.53 14.64
CA ARG A 31 -8.86 30.25 15.23
C ARG A 31 -10.01 29.32 15.54
N ARG A 32 -11.14 29.84 16.05
CA ARG A 32 -12.32 29.03 16.35
C ARG A 32 -12.92 28.44 15.07
N VAL A 33 -13.02 29.23 14.00
CA VAL A 33 -13.50 28.76 12.69
C VAL A 33 -12.58 27.68 12.12
N GLN A 34 -11.26 27.87 12.21
CA GLN A 34 -10.28 26.89 11.73
C GLN A 34 -10.32 25.58 12.53
N ARG A 35 -10.71 25.60 13.80
CA ARG A 35 -10.79 24.41 14.66
C ARG A 35 -12.18 23.75 14.69
N ALA A 36 -13.22 24.41 14.18
CA ALA A 36 -14.58 23.89 14.21
C ALA A 36 -14.73 22.50 13.57
N PHE A 37 -13.93 22.18 12.54
CA PHE A 37 -13.95 20.85 11.94
C PHE A 37 -13.41 19.76 12.87
N LEU A 38 -12.45 20.09 13.73
CA LEU A 38 -11.87 19.18 14.72
C LEU A 38 -12.88 18.88 15.80
N GLU A 39 -13.52 19.92 16.34
CA GLU A 39 -14.58 19.79 17.34
C GLU A 39 -15.72 18.91 16.81
N ALA A 40 -16.12 19.12 15.55
CA ALA A 40 -17.12 18.28 14.90
C ALA A 40 -16.68 16.82 14.78
N GLY A 41 -15.43 16.55 14.37
CA GLY A 41 -14.90 15.20 14.26
C GLY A 41 -14.74 14.49 15.62
N GLN A 42 -14.31 15.21 16.66
CA GLN A 42 -14.22 14.70 18.04
C GLN A 42 -15.60 14.34 18.59
N ALA A 43 -16.60 15.22 18.39
CA ALA A 43 -17.97 14.94 18.79
C ALA A 43 -18.56 13.72 18.06
N LEU A 44 -18.33 13.60 16.75
CA LEU A 44 -18.75 12.43 15.97
C LEU A 44 -18.05 11.14 16.45
N MET A 45 -16.77 11.22 16.80
CA MET A 45 -16.01 10.11 17.36
C MET A 45 -16.58 9.66 18.71
N GLU A 46 -16.86 10.60 19.63
CA GLU A 46 -17.44 10.30 20.94
C GLU A 46 -18.86 9.71 20.82
N LEU A 47 -19.70 10.28 19.94
CA LEU A 47 -21.03 9.74 19.62
C LEU A 47 -20.95 8.28 19.14
N ARG A 48 -19.97 7.97 18.29
CA ARG A 48 -19.73 6.63 17.75
C ARG A 48 -19.26 5.66 18.83
N ASP A 49 -18.18 6.03 19.52
CA ASP A 49 -17.46 5.13 20.43
C ASP A 49 -18.27 4.81 21.68
N ARG A 50 -19.04 5.80 22.20
CA ARG A 50 -19.98 5.59 23.32
C ARG A 50 -21.35 5.06 22.88
N ARG A 51 -21.57 4.88 21.58
CA ARG A 51 -22.84 4.44 20.99
C ARG A 51 -24.05 5.26 21.44
N LEU A 52 -23.91 6.59 21.51
CA LEU A 52 -24.97 7.49 22.00
C LEU A 52 -26.18 7.60 21.06
N TYR A 53 -26.11 6.99 19.87
CA TYR A 53 -27.21 6.88 18.92
C TYR A 53 -28.16 5.69 19.19
N ARG A 54 -27.78 4.75 20.07
CA ARG A 54 -28.46 3.45 20.27
C ARG A 54 -29.93 3.53 20.69
N SER A 55 -30.39 4.68 21.21
CA SER A 55 -31.79 4.89 21.59
C SER A 55 -32.72 5.20 20.42
N THR A 56 -32.17 5.60 19.26
CA THR A 56 -32.94 6.07 18.11
C THR A 56 -32.60 5.35 16.82
N HIS A 57 -31.35 4.91 16.62
CA HIS A 57 -30.90 4.26 15.39
C HIS A 57 -30.10 2.99 15.73
N GLN A 58 -30.14 2.02 14.82
CA GLN A 58 -29.40 0.76 14.99
C GLN A 58 -27.90 0.95 14.70
N THR A 59 -27.58 1.80 13.73
CA THR A 59 -26.20 2.05 13.30
C THR A 59 -25.81 3.53 13.43
N PHE A 60 -24.50 3.77 13.57
CA PHE A 60 -23.96 5.13 13.61
C PHE A 60 -24.20 5.86 12.28
N GLU A 61 -24.09 5.13 11.17
CA GLU A 61 -24.27 5.65 9.83
C GLU A 61 -25.68 6.19 9.57
N GLU A 62 -26.71 5.45 10.00
CA GLU A 62 -28.10 5.90 9.93
C GLU A 62 -28.30 7.17 10.76
N TYR A 63 -27.79 7.19 11.99
CA TYR A 63 -27.85 8.38 12.85
C TYR A 63 -27.19 9.60 12.21
N CYS A 64 -26.01 9.44 11.61
CA CYS A 64 -25.31 10.52 10.92
C CYS A 64 -26.05 11.01 9.66
N ARG A 65 -26.68 10.10 8.93
CA ARG A 65 -27.50 10.44 7.76
C ARG A 65 -28.71 11.26 8.18
N ASP A 66 -29.47 10.80 9.17
CA ASP A 66 -30.75 11.40 9.52
C ASP A 66 -30.59 12.71 10.32
N ARG A 67 -29.59 12.81 11.20
CA ARG A 67 -29.37 14.00 12.04
C ARG A 67 -28.51 15.07 11.41
N PHE A 68 -27.51 14.68 10.61
CA PHE A 68 -26.50 15.60 10.08
C PHE A 68 -26.42 15.62 8.55
N ASN A 69 -27.23 14.81 7.86
CA ASN A 69 -27.18 14.65 6.40
C ASN A 69 -25.79 14.27 5.88
N TYR A 70 -25.06 13.48 6.67
CA TYR A 70 -23.74 12.97 6.28
C TYR A 70 -23.86 11.56 5.71
N SER A 71 -23.16 11.32 4.60
CA SER A 71 -22.89 9.96 4.16
C SER A 71 -21.97 9.26 5.17
N ARG A 72 -21.96 7.93 5.14
CA ARG A 72 -21.02 7.10 5.92
C ARG A 72 -19.59 7.62 5.74
N ASP A 73 -19.13 7.69 4.49
CA ASP A 73 -17.78 8.15 4.17
C ASP A 73 -17.50 9.55 4.69
N ALA A 74 -18.45 10.49 4.60
CA ALA A 74 -18.26 11.84 5.09
C ALA A 74 -18.12 11.89 6.63
N ALA A 75 -18.90 11.08 7.35
CA ALA A 75 -18.83 11.00 8.81
C ALA A 75 -17.50 10.40 9.27
N TYR A 76 -17.10 9.25 8.71
CA TYR A 76 -15.84 8.60 9.05
C TYR A 76 -14.63 9.45 8.64
N LEU A 77 -14.68 10.12 7.49
CA LEU A 77 -13.59 10.98 7.04
C LEU A 77 -13.37 12.17 7.97
N LYS A 78 -14.43 12.76 8.54
CA LYS A 78 -14.31 13.82 9.56
C LYS A 78 -13.61 13.31 10.82
N ILE A 79 -13.96 12.10 11.27
CA ILE A 79 -13.30 11.45 12.41
C ILE A 79 -11.82 11.19 12.08
N SER A 80 -11.52 10.55 10.95
CA SER A 80 -10.15 10.24 10.55
C SER A 80 -9.30 11.49 10.35
N ALA A 81 -9.87 12.58 9.81
CA ALA A 81 -9.16 13.85 9.68
C ALA A 81 -8.77 14.44 11.04
N THR A 82 -9.64 14.35 12.06
CA THR A 82 -9.32 14.75 13.43
C THR A 82 -8.16 13.93 13.98
N VAL A 83 -8.18 12.61 13.81
CA VAL A 83 -7.10 11.72 14.28
C VAL A 83 -5.77 12.08 13.60
N VAL A 84 -5.77 12.31 12.29
CA VAL A 84 -4.56 12.75 11.57
C VAL A 84 -4.08 14.09 12.09
N TYR A 85 -4.98 15.05 12.35
CA TYR A 85 -4.58 16.35 12.91
C TYR A 85 -3.88 16.19 14.27
N GLU A 86 -4.41 15.34 15.15
CA GLU A 86 -3.80 15.03 16.46
C GLU A 86 -2.44 14.35 16.30
N ASN A 87 -2.29 13.45 15.33
CA ASN A 87 -1.00 12.85 14.97
C ASN A 87 0.00 13.92 14.51
N LEU A 88 -0.40 14.81 13.60
CA LEU A 88 0.45 15.91 13.14
C LEU A 88 0.88 16.79 14.31
N GLN A 89 -0.05 17.15 15.19
CA GLN A 89 0.27 17.96 16.37
C GLN A 89 1.29 17.29 17.30
N LYS A 90 1.28 15.96 17.38
CA LYS A 90 2.17 15.19 18.25
C LYS A 90 3.55 14.93 17.62
N PHE A 91 3.61 14.67 16.32
CA PHE A 91 4.81 14.18 15.64
C PHE A 91 5.51 15.22 14.77
N LEU A 92 4.92 16.39 14.51
CA LEU A 92 5.61 17.46 13.80
C LEU A 92 6.78 17.99 14.64
N PRO A 93 7.96 18.19 14.04
CA PRO A 93 9.14 18.62 14.76
C PRO A 93 9.02 20.09 15.21
N THR A 94 9.31 20.35 16.49
CA THR A 94 9.37 21.71 17.07
C THR A 94 10.72 22.38 16.73
N ASN A 95 11.08 22.45 15.46
CA ASN A 95 12.42 22.87 15.02
C ASN A 95 12.50 24.38 14.72
N GLY A 96 12.02 25.24 15.64
CA GLY A 96 12.14 26.71 15.55
C GLY A 96 11.40 27.40 14.39
N ARG A 97 11.04 26.67 13.33
CA ARG A 97 10.07 27.06 12.29
C ARG A 97 8.69 26.57 12.71
N GLN A 98 7.74 27.49 12.80
CA GLN A 98 6.35 27.13 13.03
C GLN A 98 5.78 26.53 11.74
N ILE A 99 5.72 25.19 11.67
CA ILE A 99 5.07 24.48 10.58
C ILE A 99 3.56 24.83 10.66
N PRO A 100 2.96 25.35 9.58
CA PRO A 100 1.55 25.71 9.59
C PRO A 100 0.69 24.46 9.73
N MET A 101 -0.27 24.52 10.66
CA MET A 101 -1.23 23.43 10.88
C MET A 101 -2.33 23.45 9.81
N PRO A 102 -2.96 22.29 9.53
CA PRO A 102 -4.13 22.22 8.66
C PRO A 102 -5.27 23.09 9.18
N THR A 103 -5.99 23.73 8.27
CA THR A 103 -7.13 24.61 8.59
C THR A 103 -8.48 24.04 8.17
N ASN A 104 -8.47 22.95 7.40
CA ASN A 104 -9.70 22.32 6.90
C ASN A 104 -9.52 20.82 6.68
N GLU A 105 -10.60 20.04 6.84
CA GLU A 105 -10.64 18.58 6.64
C GLU A 105 -10.11 18.17 5.26
N ARG A 106 -10.40 18.95 4.21
CA ARG A 106 -10.01 18.62 2.83
C ARG A 106 -8.49 18.47 2.65
N GLN A 107 -7.69 19.13 3.47
CA GLN A 107 -6.22 19.02 3.44
C GLN A 107 -5.76 17.67 4.01
N LEU A 108 -6.47 17.19 5.03
CA LEU A 108 -6.16 15.95 5.73
C LEU A 108 -6.77 14.72 5.08
N ARG A 109 -7.76 14.91 4.20
CA ARG A 109 -8.46 13.83 3.50
C ARG A 109 -7.54 12.78 2.88
N PHE A 110 -6.49 13.22 2.19
CA PHE A 110 -5.58 12.31 1.50
C PHE A 110 -4.71 11.55 2.49
N LEU A 111 -4.20 12.21 3.54
CA LEU A 111 -3.49 11.56 4.64
C LEU A 111 -4.37 10.56 5.39
N ALA A 112 -5.63 10.92 5.68
CA ALA A 112 -6.61 10.08 6.36
C ALA A 112 -6.96 8.82 5.56
N LYS A 113 -7.00 8.92 4.22
CA LYS A 113 -7.19 7.78 3.32
C LYS A 113 -5.91 7.01 3.03
N ALA A 114 -4.75 7.58 3.34
CA ALA A 114 -3.48 7.01 2.96
C ALA A 114 -3.08 5.80 3.82
N GLU A 115 -3.68 5.66 5.02
CA GLU A 115 -3.38 4.61 6.02
C GLU A 115 -1.89 4.54 6.35
N LEU A 116 -1.23 5.71 6.41
CA LEU A 116 0.19 5.84 6.73
C LEU A 116 0.41 5.85 8.24
N GLU A 117 1.58 5.38 8.68
CA GLU A 117 2.03 5.49 10.07
C GLU A 117 2.04 6.95 10.55
N PRO A 118 1.73 7.24 11.84
CA PRO A 118 1.60 8.61 12.35
C PRO A 118 2.85 9.49 12.13
N VAL A 119 4.04 8.90 12.21
CA VAL A 119 5.31 9.59 11.95
C VAL A 119 5.44 9.95 10.47
N VAL A 120 5.07 9.03 9.58
CA VAL A 120 5.09 9.25 8.14
C VAL A 120 4.05 10.30 7.75
N GLN A 121 2.87 10.34 8.38
CA GLN A 121 1.88 11.40 8.17
C GLN A 121 2.47 12.79 8.45
N ALA A 122 3.25 12.94 9.52
CA ALA A 122 3.90 14.19 9.88
C ALA A 122 4.97 14.59 8.86
N ASP A 123 5.78 13.64 8.41
CA ASP A 123 6.79 13.86 7.37
C ASP A 123 6.15 14.28 6.03
N VAL A 124 5.08 13.58 5.60
CA VAL A 124 4.31 13.93 4.38
C VAL A 124 3.77 15.36 4.49
N TRP A 125 3.22 15.75 5.64
CA TRP A 125 2.71 17.10 5.85
C TRP A 125 3.83 18.14 5.78
N GLN A 126 4.98 17.85 6.41
CA GLN A 126 6.15 18.73 6.36
C GLN A 126 6.64 18.92 4.91
N GLN A 127 6.79 17.85 4.15
CA GLN A 127 7.16 17.92 2.73
C GLN A 127 6.14 18.73 1.91
N ALA A 128 4.85 18.58 2.18
CA ALA A 128 3.80 19.36 1.52
C ALA A 128 3.88 20.86 1.85
N VAL A 129 4.21 21.21 3.10
CA VAL A 129 4.45 22.59 3.54
C VAL A 129 5.66 23.20 2.84
N GLU A 130 6.76 22.44 2.73
CA GLU A 130 7.98 22.87 2.06
C GLU A 130 7.71 23.13 0.56
N GLN A 131 6.98 22.24 -0.11
CA GLN A 131 6.54 22.43 -1.50
C GLN A 131 5.61 23.63 -1.68
N ALA A 132 4.81 23.97 -0.67
CA ALA A 132 3.95 25.16 -0.67
C ALA A 132 4.70 26.46 -0.31
N GLY A 133 6.02 26.41 -0.12
CA GLY A 133 6.84 27.56 0.24
C GLY A 133 6.63 28.02 1.68
N ASN A 134 6.54 27.08 2.63
CA ASN A 134 6.26 27.31 4.05
C ASN A 134 4.89 27.95 4.34
N LYS A 135 3.94 27.78 3.42
CA LYS A 135 2.53 28.17 3.60
C LYS A 135 1.67 26.94 3.83
N ILE A 136 0.43 27.17 4.26
CA ILE A 136 -0.56 26.11 4.42
C ILE A 136 -0.77 25.43 3.04
N PRO A 137 -0.48 24.12 2.90
CA PRO A 137 -0.59 23.45 1.61
C PRO A 137 -2.06 23.27 1.21
N SER A 138 -2.29 23.27 -0.11
CA SER A 138 -3.58 22.85 -0.66
C SER A 138 -3.72 21.34 -0.58
N GLY A 139 -4.96 20.83 -0.50
CA GLY A 139 -5.20 19.38 -0.53
C GLY A 139 -4.63 18.69 -1.78
N ARG A 140 -4.46 19.41 -2.90
CA ARG A 140 -3.77 18.88 -4.10
C ARG A 140 -2.29 18.61 -3.84
N ILE A 141 -1.57 19.56 -3.24
CA ILE A 141 -0.15 19.40 -2.92
C ILE A 141 0.03 18.23 -1.96
N VAL A 142 -0.82 18.12 -0.93
CA VAL A 142 -0.79 16.99 0.00
C VAL A 142 -1.05 15.67 -0.74
N LYS A 143 -1.99 15.63 -1.68
CA LYS A 143 -2.23 14.46 -2.52
C LYS A 143 -0.99 14.08 -3.32
N ASP A 144 -0.36 15.04 -4.01
CA ASP A 144 0.80 14.78 -4.86
C ASP A 144 1.99 14.22 -4.06
N VAL A 145 2.19 14.69 -2.83
CA VAL A 145 3.22 14.15 -1.91
C VAL A 145 2.85 12.75 -1.42
N VAL A 146 1.58 12.52 -1.04
CA VAL A 146 1.09 11.19 -0.64
C VAL A 146 1.26 10.17 -1.77
N ASP A 147 0.88 10.54 -2.99
CA ASP A 147 0.98 9.69 -4.18
C ASP A 147 2.45 9.37 -4.47
N ARG A 148 3.34 10.37 -4.40
CA ARG A 148 4.79 10.16 -4.55
C ARG A 148 5.37 9.23 -3.50
N ILE A 149 4.97 9.37 -2.23
CA ILE A 149 5.45 8.50 -1.16
C ILE A 149 4.96 7.08 -1.40
N ARG A 150 3.68 6.89 -1.74
CA ARG A 150 3.13 5.60 -2.14
C ARG A 150 3.87 4.98 -3.33
N GLU A 151 4.21 5.79 -4.33
CA GLU A 151 5.00 5.39 -5.49
C GLU A 151 6.45 5.04 -5.14
N SER A 152 7.09 5.78 -4.24
CA SER A 152 8.45 5.51 -3.77
C SER A 152 8.56 4.27 -2.89
N THR A 153 7.49 3.93 -2.15
CA THR A 153 7.38 2.68 -1.40
C THR A 153 7.08 1.48 -2.30
N LYS A 154 6.85 1.69 -3.61
CA LYS A 154 6.91 0.62 -4.60
C LYS A 154 8.37 0.27 -4.80
N VAL A 155 8.95 -0.48 -3.87
CA VAL A 155 10.27 -1.09 -4.11
C VAL A 155 10.10 -1.94 -5.38
N PRO A 156 10.84 -1.65 -6.46
CA PRO A 156 10.74 -2.43 -7.68
C PRO A 156 11.01 -3.89 -7.34
N ASN A 157 10.20 -4.77 -7.90
CA ASN A 157 10.30 -6.20 -7.66
C ASN A 157 11.76 -6.64 -7.89
N PRO A 158 12.47 -7.15 -6.86
CA PRO A 158 13.89 -7.46 -6.98
C PRO A 158 14.14 -8.72 -7.82
N TYR A 159 13.08 -9.44 -8.20
CA TYR A 159 13.20 -10.69 -8.93
C TYR A 159 13.30 -10.47 -10.45
N HIS A 160 14.10 -11.32 -11.10
CA HIS A 160 14.26 -11.35 -12.54
C HIS A 160 13.64 -12.62 -13.15
N ILE A 161 13.20 -12.53 -14.41
CA ILE A 161 12.70 -13.71 -15.14
C ILE A 161 13.83 -14.73 -15.25
N GLY A 162 13.53 -15.98 -14.91
CA GLY A 162 14.48 -17.09 -14.90
C GLY A 162 15.19 -17.32 -13.56
N GLU A 163 15.03 -16.43 -12.57
CA GLU A 163 15.59 -16.68 -11.24
C GLU A 163 14.92 -17.87 -10.55
N ILE A 164 15.71 -18.58 -9.75
CA ILE A 164 15.24 -19.72 -8.95
C ILE A 164 14.91 -19.23 -7.55
N CYS A 165 13.69 -19.53 -7.11
CA CYS A 165 13.19 -19.09 -5.81
C CYS A 165 12.48 -20.23 -5.07
N ILE A 166 12.47 -20.14 -3.75
CA ILE A 166 11.78 -21.06 -2.85
C ILE A 166 10.47 -20.41 -2.39
N LEU A 167 9.38 -21.18 -2.47
CA LEU A 167 8.07 -20.80 -1.98
C LEU A 167 8.01 -20.89 -0.44
N LEU A 168 7.59 -19.79 0.17
CA LEU A 168 7.38 -19.63 1.60
C LEU A 168 5.89 -19.35 1.88
N PRO A 169 5.09 -20.41 2.15
CA PRO A 169 3.64 -20.29 2.27
C PRO A 169 3.18 -19.25 3.29
N LYS A 170 3.88 -19.10 4.43
CA LYS A 170 3.49 -18.23 5.56
C LYS A 170 1.94 -18.23 5.75
N ASP A 171 1.27 -17.12 5.48
CA ASP A 171 -0.17 -16.94 5.63
C ASP A 171 -0.99 -17.12 4.32
N ASN A 172 -0.34 -17.49 3.21
CA ASN A 172 -0.99 -17.59 1.90
C ASN A 172 -1.75 -18.94 1.75
N PRO A 173 -3.09 -18.92 1.62
CA PRO A 173 -3.89 -20.14 1.45
C PRO A 173 -3.56 -20.90 0.17
N ASP A 174 -3.13 -20.23 -0.89
CA ASP A 174 -2.84 -20.83 -2.20
C ASP A 174 -1.56 -21.67 -2.20
N LEU A 175 -0.69 -21.47 -1.20
CA LEU A 175 0.58 -22.18 -1.04
C LEU A 175 0.52 -23.29 0.03
N ARG A 176 -0.68 -23.68 0.48
CA ARG A 176 -0.82 -24.76 1.48
C ARG A 176 -0.18 -26.06 1.00
N GLY A 177 0.76 -26.58 1.78
CA GLY A 177 1.51 -27.81 1.46
C GLY A 177 2.71 -27.62 0.53
N LYS A 178 2.98 -26.40 0.07
CA LYS A 178 4.10 -26.05 -0.84
C LYS A 178 5.32 -25.47 -0.12
N ALA A 179 5.43 -25.69 1.18
CA ALA A 179 6.55 -25.21 1.97
C ALA A 179 7.87 -25.84 1.49
N GLY A 180 8.82 -24.99 1.08
CA GLY A 180 10.15 -25.42 0.64
C GLY A 180 10.20 -25.95 -0.79
N TYR A 181 9.13 -25.81 -1.58
CA TYR A 181 9.18 -26.11 -3.00
C TYR A 181 9.95 -25.00 -3.70
N TRP A 182 10.76 -25.36 -4.69
CA TRP A 182 11.41 -24.39 -5.55
C TRP A 182 10.68 -24.26 -6.89
N GLY A 183 10.86 -23.12 -7.52
CA GLY A 183 10.37 -22.86 -8.86
C GLY A 183 11.15 -21.75 -9.55
N VAL A 184 10.84 -21.57 -10.83
CA VAL A 184 11.45 -20.59 -11.72
C VAL A 184 10.53 -19.38 -11.82
N VAL A 185 11.04 -18.17 -11.69
CA VAL A 185 10.26 -16.96 -11.97
C VAL A 185 9.96 -16.89 -13.47
N SER A 186 8.70 -17.09 -13.85
CA SER A 186 8.25 -17.00 -15.25
C SER A 186 7.73 -15.61 -15.62
N HIS A 187 7.15 -14.91 -14.64
CA HIS A 187 6.66 -13.54 -14.82
C HIS A 187 6.94 -12.69 -13.59
N VAL A 188 7.36 -11.45 -13.81
CA VAL A 188 7.63 -10.45 -12.77
C VAL A 188 6.57 -9.36 -12.87
N GLY A 189 5.65 -9.34 -11.90
CA GLY A 189 4.66 -8.27 -11.73
C GLY A 189 5.14 -7.20 -10.72
N GLU A 190 4.35 -6.14 -10.53
CA GLU A 190 4.73 -5.00 -9.67
C GLU A 190 4.96 -5.39 -8.20
N TYR A 191 4.17 -6.32 -7.64
CA TYR A 191 4.26 -6.77 -6.24
C TYR A 191 4.19 -8.29 -6.07
N SER A 192 4.21 -9.02 -7.18
CA SER A 192 4.05 -10.47 -7.23
C SER A 192 4.87 -11.04 -8.35
N CYS A 193 5.36 -12.25 -8.17
CA CYS A 193 5.95 -13.03 -9.26
C CYS A 193 5.06 -14.24 -9.53
N THR A 194 4.97 -14.62 -10.79
CA THR A 194 4.50 -15.96 -11.16
C THR A 194 5.71 -16.87 -11.15
N VAL A 195 5.62 -17.92 -10.33
CA VAL A 195 6.65 -18.92 -10.16
C VAL A 195 6.14 -20.25 -10.70
N GLN A 196 6.88 -20.77 -11.66
CA GLN A 196 6.66 -22.04 -12.32
C GLN A 196 7.34 -23.14 -11.51
N THR A 197 6.55 -24.03 -10.91
CA THR A 197 7.01 -25.23 -10.21
C THR A 197 6.78 -26.47 -11.07
N TRP A 198 7.26 -27.64 -10.63
CA TRP A 198 7.06 -28.89 -11.36
C TRP A 198 5.59 -29.31 -11.53
N ASP A 199 4.68 -28.79 -10.69
CA ASP A 199 3.27 -29.17 -10.67
C ASP A 199 2.31 -28.07 -11.15
N GLY A 200 2.79 -26.85 -11.38
CA GLY A 200 1.98 -25.76 -11.90
C GLY A 200 2.60 -24.39 -11.75
N ASP A 201 1.84 -23.36 -12.10
CA ASP A 201 2.26 -21.96 -11.99
C ASP A 201 1.53 -21.30 -10.81
N TYR A 202 2.28 -20.61 -9.97
CA TYR A 202 1.76 -19.97 -8.77
C TYR A 202 2.09 -18.47 -8.78
N THR A 203 1.06 -17.63 -8.71
CA THR A 203 1.25 -16.19 -8.56
C THR A 203 1.31 -15.85 -7.07
N VAL A 204 2.47 -15.39 -6.61
CA VAL A 204 2.74 -15.17 -5.19
C VAL A 204 3.37 -13.80 -4.97
N LYS A 205 3.07 -13.19 -3.83
CA LYS A 205 3.70 -11.93 -3.44
C LYS A 205 5.20 -12.12 -3.16
N ILE A 206 5.97 -11.05 -3.36
CA ILE A 206 7.43 -11.01 -3.15
C ILE A 206 7.82 -11.51 -1.74
N GLU A 207 6.99 -11.24 -0.72
CA GLU A 207 7.21 -11.66 0.68
C GLU A 207 7.15 -13.17 0.95
N HIS A 208 6.57 -13.92 -0.01
CA HIS A 208 6.45 -15.38 0.01
C HIS A 208 7.51 -16.06 -0.86
N LEU A 209 8.48 -15.29 -1.36
CA LEU A 209 9.57 -15.79 -2.18
C LEU A 209 10.90 -15.58 -1.47
N LYS A 210 11.79 -16.55 -1.64
CA LYS A 210 13.19 -16.43 -1.28
C LYS A 210 14.06 -16.80 -2.48
N SER A 211 14.77 -15.81 -3.03
CA SER A 211 15.80 -16.07 -4.05
C SER A 211 16.88 -17.00 -3.50
N LEU A 212 17.36 -17.90 -4.35
CA LEU A 212 18.51 -18.74 -4.05
C LEU A 212 19.86 -18.11 -4.45
N GLU A 213 19.84 -16.96 -5.12
CA GLU A 213 21.05 -16.23 -5.55
C GLU A 213 22.06 -17.14 -6.27
N LEU A 214 21.55 -18.02 -7.15
CA LEU A 214 22.37 -18.96 -7.91
C LEU A 214 23.09 -18.24 -9.05
N LEU A 215 24.20 -18.84 -9.50
CA LEU A 215 24.90 -18.42 -10.71
C LEU A 215 24.03 -18.69 -11.94
N ASP A 216 24.26 -17.97 -13.04
CA ASP A 216 23.47 -18.11 -14.27
C ASP A 216 23.47 -19.54 -14.82
N GLU A 217 24.60 -20.25 -14.74
CA GLU A 217 24.73 -21.66 -15.17
C GLU A 217 23.85 -22.59 -14.32
N ASP A 218 23.83 -22.35 -13.00
CA ASP A 218 23.01 -23.10 -12.04
C ASP A 218 21.52 -22.80 -12.23
N CYS A 219 21.16 -21.55 -12.52
CA CYS A 219 19.82 -21.13 -12.90
C CYS A 219 19.35 -21.84 -14.16
N GLN A 220 20.17 -21.89 -15.21
CA GLN A 220 19.85 -22.60 -16.46
C GLN A 220 19.63 -24.09 -16.22
N PHE A 221 20.48 -24.73 -15.41
CA PHE A 221 20.31 -26.14 -15.05
C PHE A 221 18.97 -26.37 -14.34
N MET A 222 18.64 -25.54 -13.35
CA MET A 222 17.39 -25.65 -12.59
C MET A 222 16.15 -25.36 -13.46
N GLN A 223 16.23 -24.40 -14.39
CA GLN A 223 15.18 -24.14 -15.36
C GLN A 223 14.92 -25.37 -16.24
N GLN A 224 15.98 -25.96 -16.80
CA GLN A 224 15.87 -27.18 -17.60
C GLN A 224 15.28 -28.32 -16.76
N LEU A 225 15.74 -28.49 -15.52
CA LEU A 225 15.19 -29.48 -14.60
C LEU A 225 13.69 -29.25 -14.34
N CYS A 226 13.26 -28.01 -14.15
CA CYS A 226 11.85 -27.67 -13.93
C CYS A 226 10.97 -28.11 -15.11
N VAL A 227 11.39 -27.78 -16.34
CA VAL A 227 10.68 -28.20 -17.57
C VAL A 227 10.64 -29.73 -17.68
N ARG A 228 11.73 -30.43 -17.31
CA ARG A 228 11.76 -31.90 -17.28
C ARG A 228 10.71 -32.49 -16.35
N LEU A 229 10.63 -31.96 -15.14
CA LEU A 229 9.67 -32.43 -14.14
C LEU A 229 8.23 -32.10 -14.54
N GLN A 230 7.98 -30.94 -15.15
CA GLN A 230 6.64 -30.59 -15.64
C GLN A 230 6.18 -31.49 -16.78
N GLN A 231 7.04 -31.85 -17.73
CA GLN A 231 6.67 -32.76 -18.81
C GLN A 231 6.28 -34.14 -18.26
N LEU A 232 7.02 -34.64 -17.26
CA LEU A 232 6.66 -35.86 -16.53
C LEU A 232 5.33 -35.71 -15.78
N HIS A 233 5.07 -34.54 -15.19
CA HIS A 233 3.81 -34.25 -14.52
C HIS A 233 2.60 -34.13 -15.48
N GLN A 234 2.82 -33.86 -16.77
CA GLN A 234 1.73 -33.79 -17.75
C GLN A 234 1.33 -35.16 -18.34
N VAL A 235 2.09 -36.23 -18.04
CA VAL A 235 1.76 -37.58 -18.50
C VAL A 235 0.49 -38.10 -17.81
N ALA A 236 -0.54 -38.42 -18.61
CA ALA A 236 -1.88 -38.76 -18.13
C ALA A 236 -2.01 -40.09 -17.36
N ARG A 237 -1.14 -41.08 -17.65
CA ARG A 237 -1.07 -42.35 -16.92
C ARG A 237 0.36 -42.57 -16.46
N ARG A 238 0.65 -42.16 -15.22
CA ARG A 238 1.93 -42.37 -14.58
C ARG A 238 1.80 -43.22 -13.32
N ASP A 239 2.89 -43.86 -12.95
CA ASP A 239 3.00 -44.65 -11.71
C ASP A 239 3.14 -43.71 -10.50
N GLU A 240 2.66 -44.12 -9.33
CA GLU A 240 2.82 -43.36 -8.07
C GLU A 240 4.29 -43.11 -7.71
N ALA A 241 5.20 -44.00 -8.12
CA ALA A 241 6.64 -43.82 -7.93
C ALA A 241 7.16 -42.55 -8.63
N VAL A 242 6.52 -42.13 -9.74
CA VAL A 242 6.86 -40.89 -10.44
C VAL A 242 6.45 -39.68 -9.60
N ASP A 243 5.30 -39.74 -8.92
CA ASP A 243 4.87 -38.66 -8.02
C ASP A 243 5.84 -38.47 -6.84
N TRP A 244 6.37 -39.57 -6.27
CA TRP A 244 7.40 -39.47 -5.22
C TRP A 244 8.70 -38.86 -5.74
N LEU A 245 9.12 -39.22 -6.96
CA LEU A 245 10.30 -38.65 -7.59
C LEU A 245 10.11 -37.14 -7.82
N LEU A 246 8.96 -36.73 -8.37
CA LEU A 246 8.61 -35.33 -8.62
C LEU A 246 8.56 -34.52 -7.31
N GLN A 247 7.92 -35.04 -6.26
CA GLN A 247 7.88 -34.38 -4.95
C GLN A 247 9.27 -34.28 -4.32
N GLY A 248 10.10 -35.30 -4.45
CA GLY A 248 11.47 -35.32 -3.92
C GLY A 248 12.35 -34.28 -4.60
N LEU A 249 12.36 -34.27 -5.94
CA LEU A 249 13.14 -33.30 -6.72
C LEU A 249 12.59 -31.88 -6.60
N GLY A 250 11.27 -31.72 -6.49
CA GLY A 250 10.61 -30.42 -6.31
C GLY A 250 10.87 -29.74 -4.96
N LYS A 251 11.25 -30.51 -3.93
CA LYS A 251 11.72 -29.97 -2.64
C LYS A 251 13.24 -29.77 -2.59
N GLN A 252 13.98 -30.38 -3.50
CA GLN A 252 15.43 -30.31 -3.53
C GLN A 252 15.88 -29.11 -4.37
N ALA A 253 16.03 -27.97 -3.72
CA ALA A 253 16.50 -26.73 -4.36
C ALA A 253 18.04 -26.72 -4.52
N LYS A 254 18.58 -27.69 -5.27
CA LYS A 254 20.03 -27.84 -5.54
C LYS A 254 20.30 -27.86 -7.04
N PRO A 255 21.27 -27.09 -7.55
CA PRO A 255 21.57 -27.01 -8.99
C PRO A 255 22.37 -28.21 -9.50
N TYR A 256 22.15 -29.39 -8.93
CA TYR A 256 22.77 -30.63 -9.38
C TYR A 256 21.91 -31.83 -8.99
N LEU A 257 21.99 -32.89 -9.80
CA LEU A 257 21.43 -34.20 -9.51
C LEU A 257 22.56 -35.15 -9.14
N SER A 258 22.34 -36.00 -8.14
CA SER A 258 23.27 -37.12 -7.89
C SER A 258 23.24 -38.11 -9.07
N SER A 259 24.30 -38.91 -9.21
CA SER A 259 24.36 -39.95 -10.26
C SER A 259 23.14 -40.90 -10.22
N LEU A 260 22.64 -41.21 -9.02
CA LEU A 260 21.44 -42.03 -8.85
C LEU A 260 20.18 -41.28 -9.27
N GLN A 261 20.00 -40.03 -8.85
CA GLN A 261 18.84 -39.20 -9.21
C GLN A 261 18.76 -38.99 -10.72
N ALA A 262 19.88 -38.70 -11.37
CA ALA A 262 19.96 -38.54 -12.82
C ALA A 262 19.59 -39.84 -13.56
N LYS A 263 20.07 -41.00 -13.07
CA LYS A 263 19.72 -42.31 -13.65
C LYS A 263 18.24 -42.62 -13.47
N LEU A 264 17.68 -42.40 -12.28
CA LEU A 264 16.24 -42.62 -12.01
C LEU A 264 15.38 -41.75 -12.93
N LEU A 265 15.68 -40.45 -12.99
CA LEU A 265 14.96 -39.52 -13.84
C LEU A 265 15.04 -39.93 -15.32
N ALA A 266 16.23 -40.29 -15.81
CA ALA A 266 16.42 -40.72 -17.19
C ALA A 266 15.71 -42.05 -17.52
N THR A 267 15.67 -43.00 -16.59
CA THR A 267 14.94 -44.26 -16.78
C THR A 267 13.44 -43.99 -16.88
N VAL A 268 12.90 -43.16 -15.97
CA VAL A 268 11.48 -42.77 -15.99
C VAL A 268 11.13 -42.03 -17.27
N GLU A 269 11.95 -41.07 -17.70
CA GLU A 269 11.75 -40.35 -18.95
C GLU A 269 11.73 -41.28 -20.17
N ARG A 270 12.58 -42.31 -20.20
CA ARG A 270 12.60 -43.31 -21.27
C ARG A 270 11.34 -44.18 -21.29
N GLU A 271 10.87 -44.63 -20.13
CA GLU A 271 9.63 -45.41 -20.02
C GLU A 271 8.42 -44.65 -20.58
N TYR A 272 8.39 -43.32 -20.38
CA TYR A 272 7.33 -42.46 -20.91
C TYR A 272 7.63 -41.83 -22.29
N ASN A 273 8.68 -42.28 -22.98
CA ASN A 273 9.11 -41.77 -24.30
C ASN A 273 9.39 -40.26 -24.35
N LEU A 274 9.82 -39.65 -23.24
CA LEU A 274 10.27 -38.26 -23.18
C LEU A 274 11.74 -38.18 -23.63
N VAL A 275 11.96 -37.67 -24.85
CA VAL A 275 13.32 -37.59 -25.45
C VAL A 275 13.98 -36.27 -25.09
N TRP A 276 14.93 -36.33 -24.16
CA TRP A 276 15.81 -35.20 -23.83
C TRP A 276 17.11 -35.29 -24.62
N LYS A 277 17.31 -34.38 -25.57
CA LYS A 277 18.64 -34.15 -26.14
C LYS A 277 19.41 -33.28 -25.16
N GLN A 278 20.39 -33.86 -24.45
CA GLN A 278 21.42 -33.06 -23.80
C GLN A 278 22.08 -32.21 -24.88
N GLN A 279 21.80 -30.90 -24.91
CA GLN A 279 22.64 -29.98 -25.67
C GLN A 279 24.01 -30.01 -25.03
N LYS A 280 24.99 -30.45 -25.83
CA LYS A 280 26.42 -30.39 -25.53
C LYS A 280 26.86 -28.97 -25.26
#